data_AF-A0A7W3X2V8-F1
#
_entry.id   AF-A0A7W3X2V8-F1
#
_cell.length_a   1.000
_cell.length_b   1.000
_cell.length_c   1.000
_cell.angle_alpha   90.00
_cell.angle_beta   90.00
_cell.angle_gamma   90.00
#
_symmetry.space_group_name_H-M   'P 1'
#
loop_
_entity.id
_entity.type
_entity.pdbx_description
1 polymer ?
#
loop_
_entity_poly.entity_id
_entity_poly.type
_entity_poly.pdbx_seq_one_letter_code
_entity_poly.pdbx_strand_id
1 'polypeptide(L)'
;MKIIIHALTGLFSLLFISSHAHGHGIGDKPLDGALNMTPPVSCSITTTDDKKVIQVSLTNQSSHTWQLLSWHTPFDAWFSRFMSVTVIGGEKDGEIVPYQGALAKRGAPNAEDYLQLAAKTSLSVTLDLAQAYELPSADYLITINPFELHQVDNKSKSFTLACPTIKLAL
;
A
#
# COMPACT_ATOMS: atom_id res chain seq x y z
N MET A 1 -49.82 -14.13 56.34
CA MET A 1 -49.80 -13.09 55.29
C MET A 1 -50.17 -13.79 53.98
N LYS A 2 -51.36 -13.70 53.35
CA LYS A 2 -52.32 -12.59 53.14
C LYS A 2 -51.57 -11.40 52.49
N ILE A 3 -51.84 -10.91 51.26
CA ILE A 3 -53.12 -10.68 50.56
C ILE A 3 -52.91 -10.56 49.04
N ILE A 4 -53.88 -11.12 48.31
CA ILE A 4 -54.24 -11.00 46.89
C ILE A 4 -54.75 -9.59 46.58
N ILE A 5 -54.59 -9.02 45.37
CA ILE A 5 -55.67 -8.28 44.66
C ILE A 5 -55.37 -8.26 43.15
N HIS A 6 -56.41 -8.60 42.37
CA HIS A 6 -56.53 -8.49 40.92
C HIS A 6 -57.07 -7.12 40.47
N ALA A 7 -56.82 -6.80 39.20
CA ALA A 7 -57.64 -6.00 38.28
C ALA A 7 -57.75 -4.48 38.52
N LEU A 8 -57.48 -3.67 37.49
CA LEU A 8 -58.54 -3.10 36.65
C LEU A 8 -57.96 -2.27 35.48
N THR A 9 -58.74 -2.28 34.40
CA THR A 9 -58.74 -1.46 33.19
C THR A 9 -58.56 0.05 33.42
N GLY A 10 -57.92 0.74 32.45
CA GLY A 10 -57.95 2.21 32.38
C GLY A 10 -57.49 2.74 31.03
N LEU A 11 -58.46 2.94 30.13
CA LEU A 11 -58.33 3.78 28.93
C LEU A 11 -58.05 5.24 29.37
N PHE A 12 -57.01 5.87 28.86
CA PHE A 12 -56.90 7.33 28.92
C PHE A 12 -56.31 7.87 27.61
N SER A 13 -57.21 8.23 26.70
CA SER A 13 -56.92 9.17 25.62
C SER A 13 -56.79 10.56 26.22
N LEU A 14 -55.77 11.33 25.81
CA LEU A 14 -55.91 12.59 25.08
C LEU A 14 -54.62 13.43 25.17
N LEU A 15 -54.21 13.87 23.98
CA LEU A 15 -53.60 15.17 23.64
C LEU A 15 -52.32 15.56 24.34
N PHE A 16 -51.21 15.64 23.60
CA PHE A 16 -50.36 16.84 23.64
C PHE A 16 -49.65 17.10 22.29
N ILE A 17 -50.08 18.22 21.71
CA ILE A 17 -49.31 19.26 20.99
C ILE A 17 -48.63 18.88 19.66
N SER A 18 -49.19 19.44 18.60
CA SER A 18 -48.51 19.73 17.34
C SER A 18 -47.36 20.72 17.57
N SER A 19 -46.15 20.35 17.18
CA SER A 19 -45.07 21.32 16.96
C SER A 19 -44.76 21.37 15.47
N HIS A 20 -45.07 22.54 14.88
CA HIS A 20 -44.73 22.88 13.50
C HIS A 20 -43.21 23.08 13.40
N ALA A 21 -42.50 22.08 12.87
CA ALA A 21 -41.16 22.29 12.35
C ALA A 21 -41.28 22.64 10.86
N HIS A 22 -41.06 23.92 10.54
CA HIS A 22 -40.72 24.37 9.19
C HIS A 22 -39.37 23.75 8.81
N GLY A 23 -39.40 22.57 8.17
CA GLY A 23 -38.23 21.96 7.55
C GLY A 23 -37.90 22.68 6.25
N HIS A 24 -36.99 23.65 6.33
CA HIS A 24 -36.29 24.20 5.18
C HIS A 24 -35.48 23.06 4.54
N GLY A 25 -35.86 22.66 3.33
CA GLY A 25 -35.18 21.62 2.57
C GLY A 25 -33.74 22.04 2.28
N ILE A 26 -32.81 21.43 3.00
CA ILE A 26 -31.43 21.30 2.55
C ILE A 26 -31.37 19.89 1.98
N GLY A 27 -31.28 19.80 0.65
CA GLY A 27 -31.01 18.54 0.00
C GLY A 27 -29.62 18.10 0.43
N ASP A 28 -29.56 17.18 1.39
CA ASP A 28 -28.35 16.47 1.74
C ASP A 28 -28.03 15.54 0.57
N LYS A 29 -27.42 16.11 -0.48
CA LYS A 29 -26.77 15.34 -1.53
C LYS A 29 -25.68 14.55 -0.82
N PRO A 30 -25.77 13.21 -0.77
CA PRO A 30 -24.75 12.44 -0.12
C PRO A 30 -23.45 12.64 -0.92
N LEU A 31 -22.36 12.91 -0.19
CA LEU A 31 -21.01 13.13 -0.75
C LEU A 31 -20.45 11.78 -1.21
N ASP A 32 -21.04 11.25 -2.26
CA ASP A 32 -20.69 9.98 -2.89
C ASP A 32 -19.59 10.26 -3.91
N GLY A 33 -18.42 10.66 -3.42
CA GLY A 33 -17.36 11.20 -4.25
C GLY A 33 -15.98 10.73 -3.85
N ALA A 34 -15.85 9.51 -3.30
CA ALA A 34 -14.56 8.83 -3.30
C ALA A 34 -14.23 8.50 -4.76
N LEU A 35 -13.61 9.46 -5.47
CA LEU A 35 -13.04 9.21 -6.79
C LEU A 35 -12.04 8.06 -6.61
N ASN A 36 -12.31 6.91 -7.24
CA ASN A 36 -11.32 5.85 -7.44
C ASN A 36 -10.22 6.41 -8.35
N MET A 37 -9.35 7.25 -7.78
CA MET A 37 -8.18 7.78 -8.46
C MET A 37 -7.15 6.67 -8.49
N THR A 38 -7.07 5.95 -9.61
CA THR A 38 -5.96 5.06 -9.88
C THR A 38 -4.65 5.85 -9.75
N PRO A 39 -3.67 5.37 -8.96
CA PRO A 39 -2.37 6.02 -8.86
C PRO A 39 -1.74 6.24 -10.24
N PRO A 40 -1.04 7.37 -10.47
CA PRO A 40 -0.50 7.70 -11.78
C PRO A 40 0.62 6.75 -12.24
N VAL A 41 1.27 6.07 -11.29
CA VAL A 41 2.25 5.01 -11.53
C VAL A 41 1.80 3.76 -10.76
N SER A 42 1.89 2.60 -11.40
CA SER A 42 1.67 1.30 -10.78
C SER A 42 2.97 0.53 -10.65
N CYS A 43 3.02 -0.41 -9.70
CA CYS A 43 4.13 -1.33 -9.50
C CYS A 43 3.66 -2.77 -9.73
N SER A 44 4.46 -3.57 -10.42
CA SER A 44 4.28 -5.02 -10.54
C SER A 44 5.56 -5.76 -10.18
N ILE A 45 5.40 -6.99 -9.68
CA ILE A 45 6.49 -7.91 -9.39
C ILE A 45 6.16 -9.25 -10.03
N THR A 46 7.10 -9.82 -10.76
CA THR A 46 6.97 -11.15 -11.38
C THR A 46 8.19 -12.00 -11.04
N THR A 47 7.98 -13.27 -10.74
CA THR A 47 9.06 -14.25 -10.64
C THR A 47 9.48 -14.72 -12.03
N THR A 48 10.77 -14.98 -12.23
CA THR A 48 11.27 -15.57 -13.49
C THR A 48 11.30 -17.11 -13.41
N ASP A 49 11.73 -17.77 -14.49
CA ASP A 49 11.94 -19.22 -14.49
C ASP A 49 12.99 -19.65 -13.45
N ASP A 50 14.00 -18.79 -13.19
CA ASP A 50 14.79 -18.88 -11.98
C ASP A 50 13.97 -18.31 -10.82
N LYS A 51 13.47 -19.20 -9.97
CA LYS A 51 12.61 -18.85 -8.84
C LYS A 51 13.28 -17.91 -7.84
N LYS A 52 14.61 -17.79 -7.83
CA LYS A 52 15.32 -16.83 -6.95
C LYS A 52 15.51 -15.46 -7.60
N VAL A 53 15.02 -15.28 -8.82
CA VAL A 53 15.09 -14.02 -9.54
C VAL A 53 13.69 -13.45 -9.72
N ILE A 54 13.51 -12.20 -9.32
CA ILE A 54 12.28 -11.43 -9.51
C ILE A 54 12.54 -10.24 -10.42
N GLN A 55 11.53 -9.82 -11.18
CA GLN A 55 11.53 -8.57 -11.92
C GLN A 55 10.52 -7.62 -11.29
N VAL A 56 10.98 -6.42 -10.96
CA VAL A 56 10.11 -5.33 -10.49
C VAL A 56 9.96 -4.31 -11.61
N SER A 57 8.72 -3.88 -11.87
CA SER A 57 8.41 -2.89 -12.90
C SER A 57 7.53 -1.77 -12.37
N LEU A 58 7.92 -0.53 -12.67
CA LEU A 58 7.11 0.66 -12.44
C LEU A 58 6.56 1.13 -13.77
N THR A 59 5.25 1.32 -13.88
CA THR A 59 4.60 1.77 -15.12
C THR A 59 3.86 3.07 -14.91
N ASN A 60 4.28 4.13 -15.59
CA ASN A 60 3.64 5.44 -15.53
C ASN A 60 2.51 5.52 -16.54
N GLN A 61 1.28 5.50 -16.04
CA GLN A 61 0.06 5.58 -16.84
C GLN A 61 -0.40 7.02 -17.05
N SER A 62 0.27 8.02 -16.44
CA SER A 62 -0.08 9.43 -16.56
C SER A 62 0.55 10.11 -17.78
N SER A 63 0.19 11.38 -18.00
CA SER A 63 0.79 12.26 -19.02
C SER A 63 1.96 13.10 -18.50
N HIS A 64 2.38 12.91 -17.24
CA HIS A 64 3.47 13.67 -16.61
C HIS A 64 4.68 12.78 -16.37
N THR A 65 5.87 13.36 -16.40
CA THR A 65 7.09 12.69 -15.93
C THR A 65 7.14 12.71 -14.41
N TRP A 66 7.41 11.56 -13.83
CA TRP A 66 7.66 11.38 -12.41
C TRP A 66 9.13 11.08 -12.18
N GLN A 67 9.60 11.32 -10.96
CA GLN A 67 10.94 10.90 -10.54
C GLN A 67 10.89 10.30 -9.15
N LEU A 68 11.79 9.36 -8.90
CA LEU A 68 12.02 8.72 -7.60
C LEU A 68 13.49 8.81 -7.24
N LEU A 69 13.79 8.87 -5.95
CA LEU A 69 15.14 8.59 -5.47
C LEU A 69 15.39 7.09 -5.66
N SER A 70 16.49 6.70 -6.32
CA SER A 70 16.81 5.28 -6.55
C SER A 70 17.10 4.54 -5.24
N TRP A 71 17.67 5.23 -4.25
CA TRP A 71 18.07 4.65 -2.98
C TRP A 71 16.87 4.12 -2.20
N HIS A 72 17.07 3.04 -1.44
CA HIS A 72 15.99 2.39 -0.68
C HIS A 72 14.82 1.91 -1.55
N THR A 73 15.06 1.67 -2.84
CA THR A 73 14.10 1.07 -3.77
C THR A 73 14.73 -0.13 -4.47
N PRO A 74 13.96 -0.93 -5.22
CA PRO A 74 14.48 -2.00 -6.07
C PRO A 74 15.61 -1.59 -7.03
N PHE A 75 15.75 -0.29 -7.32
CA PHE A 75 16.78 0.23 -8.23
C PHE A 75 18.12 0.56 -7.54
N ASP A 76 18.27 0.25 -6.25
CA ASP A 76 19.47 0.55 -5.45
C ASP A 76 20.52 -0.58 -5.45
N ALA A 77 20.46 -1.52 -6.40
CA ALA A 77 21.46 -2.59 -6.59
C ALA A 77 21.91 -3.32 -5.30
N TRP A 78 20.98 -3.58 -4.38
CA TRP A 78 21.25 -4.19 -3.07
C TRP A 78 22.21 -3.40 -2.17
N PHE A 79 22.18 -2.07 -2.21
CA PHE A 79 22.88 -1.21 -1.24
C PHE A 79 22.00 -0.74 -0.08
N SER A 80 20.81 -1.30 0.06
CA SER A 80 19.86 -0.99 1.13
C SER A 80 18.84 -2.10 1.39
N ARG A 81 18.20 -2.05 2.56
CA ARG A 81 17.10 -2.94 2.97
C ARG A 81 15.75 -2.43 2.46
N PHE A 82 15.57 -2.37 1.14
CA PHE A 82 14.33 -1.88 0.51
C PHE A 82 13.18 -2.90 0.51
N MET A 83 13.43 -4.13 0.97
CA MET A 83 12.50 -5.24 0.90
C MET A 83 12.63 -6.11 2.15
N SER A 84 11.54 -6.75 2.57
CA SER A 84 11.51 -7.81 3.57
C SER A 84 11.13 -9.14 2.93
N VAL A 85 11.71 -10.21 3.48
CA VAL A 85 11.41 -11.59 3.11
C VAL A 85 11.02 -12.32 4.39
N THR A 86 9.84 -12.92 4.41
CA THR A 86 9.30 -13.62 5.58
C THR A 86 8.98 -15.05 5.20
N VAL A 87 9.45 -16.02 5.98
CA VAL A 87 9.10 -17.44 5.80
C VAL A 87 7.60 -17.62 6.06
N ILE A 88 6.93 -18.40 5.23
CA ILE A 88 5.55 -18.80 5.48
C ILE A 88 5.39 -20.32 5.59
N GLY A 89 4.62 -20.75 6.58
CA GLY A 89 4.40 -22.15 6.90
C GLY A 89 5.56 -22.86 7.59
N GLY A 90 5.30 -24.09 8.04
CA GLY A 90 6.27 -24.91 8.76
C GLY A 90 6.61 -24.35 10.16
N GLU A 91 7.72 -24.80 10.72
CA GLU A 91 8.15 -24.42 12.08
C GLU A 91 8.68 -22.98 12.19
N LYS A 92 9.03 -22.37 11.05
CA LYS A 92 9.62 -21.03 10.96
C LYS A 92 8.65 -19.97 10.42
N ASP A 93 7.35 -20.27 10.38
CA ASP A 93 6.32 -19.35 9.89
C ASP A 93 6.41 -17.98 10.58
N GLY A 94 6.43 -16.91 9.79
CA GLY A 94 6.56 -15.54 10.26
C GLY A 94 7.99 -15.08 10.58
N GLU A 95 9.01 -15.95 10.50
CA GLU A 95 10.41 -15.57 10.68
C GLU A 95 10.87 -14.66 9.52
N ILE A 96 11.46 -13.50 9.86
CA ILE A 96 12.06 -12.60 8.87
C ILE A 96 13.44 -13.15 8.47
N VAL A 97 13.65 -13.36 7.18
CA VAL A 97 14.96 -13.75 6.64
C VAL A 97 15.92 -12.55 6.76
N PRO A 98 17.08 -12.70 7.44
CA PRO A 98 18.03 -11.60 7.59
C PRO A 98 18.60 -11.15 6.24
N TYR A 99 18.66 -9.82 6.05
CA TYR A 99 19.34 -9.21 4.92
C TYR A 99 20.86 -9.27 5.09
N GLN A 100 21.54 -9.77 4.05
CA GLN A 100 23.00 -9.98 3.99
C GLN A 100 23.69 -9.17 2.88
N GLY A 101 22.93 -8.36 2.12
CA GLY A 101 23.49 -7.49 1.08
C GLY A 101 24.31 -6.32 1.64
N ALA A 102 24.96 -5.60 0.72
CA ALA A 102 25.76 -4.43 1.07
C ALA A 102 24.88 -3.27 1.58
N LEU A 103 25.48 -2.36 2.35
CA LEU A 103 24.80 -1.15 2.81
C LEU A 103 25.65 0.07 2.47
N ALA A 104 25.11 0.98 1.66
CA ALA A 104 25.79 2.22 1.33
C ALA A 104 25.61 3.27 2.44
N LYS A 105 26.70 3.92 2.85
CA LYS A 105 26.66 5.18 3.59
C LYS A 105 26.62 6.33 2.59
N ARG A 106 25.56 7.14 2.59
CA ARG A 106 25.32 8.19 1.59
C ARG A 106 25.17 9.57 2.23
N GLY A 107 25.55 10.60 1.49
CA GLY A 107 25.32 12.01 1.84
C GLY A 107 23.91 12.46 1.43
N ALA A 108 23.73 13.77 1.22
CA ALA A 108 22.53 14.26 0.56
C ALA A 108 22.49 13.78 -0.90
N PRO A 109 21.32 13.35 -1.42
CA PRO A 109 21.20 12.93 -2.81
C PRO A 109 21.45 14.11 -3.75
N ASN A 110 22.09 13.83 -4.88
CA ASN A 110 22.26 14.77 -5.97
C ASN A 110 21.35 14.39 -7.15
N ALA A 111 21.39 15.16 -8.25
CA ALA A 111 20.49 14.95 -9.38
C ALA A 111 20.61 13.55 -10.03
N GLU A 112 21.79 12.93 -10.00
CA GLU A 112 22.05 11.62 -10.62
C GLU A 112 21.50 10.44 -9.81
N ASP A 113 21.16 10.67 -8.54
CA ASP A 113 20.56 9.65 -7.67
C ASP A 113 19.07 9.44 -7.94
N TYR A 114 18.45 10.35 -8.70
CA TYR A 114 17.05 10.29 -9.06
C TYR A 114 16.85 9.64 -10.43
N LEU A 115 15.89 8.73 -10.51
CA LEU A 115 15.46 8.10 -11.74
C LEU A 115 14.23 8.82 -12.28
N GLN A 116 14.24 9.15 -13.57
CA GLN A 116 13.08 9.70 -14.24
C GLN A 116 12.25 8.58 -14.88
N LEU A 117 10.93 8.66 -14.68
CA LEU A 117 9.94 7.81 -15.29
C LEU A 117 9.04 8.66 -16.18
N ALA A 118 9.38 8.71 -17.46
CA ALA A 118 8.67 9.51 -18.45
C ALA A 118 7.20 9.10 -18.58
N ALA A 119 6.36 10.03 -19.06
CA ALA A 119 4.95 9.76 -19.32
C ALA A 119 4.78 8.53 -20.23
N LYS A 120 3.83 7.65 -19.89
CA LYS A 120 3.49 6.44 -20.67
C LYS A 120 4.63 5.44 -20.86
N THR A 121 5.64 5.46 -19.99
CA THR A 121 6.77 4.51 -20.03
C THR A 121 6.81 3.61 -18.80
N SER A 122 7.65 2.59 -18.87
CA SER A 122 7.96 1.71 -17.75
C SER A 122 9.46 1.69 -17.46
N LEU A 123 9.80 1.51 -16.20
CA LEU A 123 11.16 1.23 -15.72
C LEU A 123 11.14 -0.15 -15.06
N SER A 124 12.15 -0.98 -15.32
CA SER A 124 12.23 -2.34 -14.75
C SER A 124 13.63 -2.67 -14.29
N VAL A 125 13.70 -3.53 -13.26
CA VAL A 125 14.95 -4.08 -12.73
C VAL A 125 14.75 -5.56 -12.41
N THR A 126 15.76 -6.36 -12.72
CA THR A 126 15.83 -7.78 -12.36
C THR A 126 16.71 -7.92 -11.12
N LEU A 127 16.19 -8.61 -10.12
CA LEU A 127 16.80 -8.80 -8.81
C LEU A 127 17.00 -10.29 -8.57
N ASP A 128 18.25 -10.71 -8.50
CA ASP A 128 18.63 -12.01 -7.95
C ASP A 128 18.68 -11.91 -6.43
N LEU A 129 17.73 -12.59 -5.77
CA LEU A 129 17.56 -12.58 -4.33
C LEU A 129 18.76 -13.19 -3.59
N ALA A 130 19.50 -14.10 -4.23
CA ALA A 130 20.67 -14.75 -3.62
C ALA A 130 21.83 -13.76 -3.38
N GLN A 131 21.81 -12.59 -4.02
CA GLN A 131 22.82 -11.55 -3.77
C GLN A 131 22.67 -10.88 -2.39
N ALA A 132 21.50 -11.02 -1.75
CA ALA A 132 21.20 -10.34 -0.49
C ALA A 132 20.55 -11.25 0.57
N TYR A 133 20.13 -12.46 0.23
CA TYR A 133 19.43 -13.38 1.13
C TYR A 133 19.88 -14.82 0.94
N GLU A 134 20.03 -15.53 2.05
CA GLU A 134 20.13 -16.99 2.07
C GLU A 134 18.72 -17.58 2.11
N LEU A 135 18.32 -18.22 1.02
CA LEU A 135 16.97 -18.75 0.81
C LEU A 135 17.02 -20.28 0.61
N PRO A 136 16.94 -21.07 1.70
CA PRO A 136 16.73 -22.53 1.60
C PRO A 136 15.34 -22.86 1.02
N SER A 137 15.09 -24.14 0.74
CA SER A 137 13.76 -24.58 0.24
C SER A 137 12.69 -24.34 1.31
N ALA A 138 11.75 -23.45 0.98
CA ALA A 138 10.62 -23.02 1.79
C ALA A 138 9.72 -22.09 0.95
N ASP A 139 8.56 -21.74 1.50
CA ASP A 139 7.72 -20.69 0.95
C ASP A 139 8.00 -19.36 1.66
N TYR A 140 7.94 -18.25 0.91
CA TYR A 140 8.24 -16.91 1.39
C TYR A 140 7.18 -15.90 0.95
N LEU A 141 6.95 -14.87 1.77
CA LEU A 141 6.34 -13.62 1.36
C LEU A 141 7.41 -12.56 1.14
N ILE A 142 7.28 -11.83 0.04
CA ILE A 142 8.19 -10.73 -0.32
C ILE A 142 7.38 -9.44 -0.34
N THR A 143 7.85 -8.45 0.43
CA THR A 143 7.25 -7.12 0.50
C THR A 143 8.31 -6.07 0.24
N ILE A 144 8.05 -5.16 -0.71
CA ILE A 144 8.91 -4.00 -0.97
C ILE A 144 8.41 -2.83 -0.13
N ASN A 145 9.33 -2.11 0.52
CA ASN A 145 9.02 -0.91 1.27
C ASN A 145 8.42 0.15 0.34
N PRO A 146 7.34 0.84 0.73
CA PRO A 146 6.80 1.93 -0.07
C PRO A 146 7.83 3.06 -0.25
N PHE A 147 7.81 3.71 -1.42
CA PHE A 147 8.73 4.81 -1.73
C PHE A 147 8.01 5.95 -2.47
N GLU A 148 8.55 7.16 -2.35
CA GLU A 148 7.94 8.37 -2.88
C GLU A 148 8.29 8.62 -4.35
N LEU A 149 7.30 9.14 -5.09
CA LEU A 149 7.50 9.73 -6.41
C LEU A 149 7.06 11.19 -6.38
N HIS A 150 7.80 12.03 -7.09
CA HIS A 150 7.49 13.45 -7.28
C HIS A 150 7.27 13.76 -8.75
N GLN A 151 6.28 14.59 -9.07
CA GLN A 151 6.07 15.06 -10.43
C GLN A 151 7.16 16.09 -10.78
N VAL A 152 7.83 15.94 -11.93
CA VAL A 152 9.01 16.76 -12.27
C VAL A 152 8.65 18.23 -12.52
N ASP A 153 7.52 18.48 -13.17
CA ASP A 153 7.00 19.81 -13.52
C ASP A 153 6.21 20.48 -12.37
N ASN A 154 5.83 19.72 -11.33
CA ASN A 154 5.12 20.21 -10.15
C ASN A 154 5.61 19.50 -8.89
N LYS A 155 6.63 20.08 -8.24
CA LYS A 155 7.29 19.50 -7.06
C LYS A 155 6.36 19.32 -5.85
N SER A 156 5.27 20.07 -5.77
CA SER A 156 4.28 19.92 -4.70
C SER A 156 3.40 18.67 -4.87
N LYS A 157 3.44 18.04 -6.05
CA LYS A 157 2.69 16.84 -6.35
C LYS A 157 3.57 15.61 -6.17
N SER A 158 3.27 14.83 -5.15
CA SER A 158 3.94 13.57 -4.83
C SER A 158 2.94 12.52 -4.36
N PHE A 159 3.37 11.27 -4.34
CA PHE A 159 2.64 10.18 -3.69
C PHE A 159 3.58 9.03 -3.34
N THR A 160 3.19 8.26 -2.33
CA THR A 160 3.84 7.00 -1.96
C THR A 160 3.34 5.87 -2.84
N LEU A 161 4.26 5.17 -3.51
CA LEU A 161 3.96 3.95 -4.27
C LEU A 161 4.19 2.72 -3.39
N ALA A 162 3.15 1.89 -3.26
CA ALA A 162 3.26 0.55 -2.71
C ALA A 162 3.27 -0.48 -3.84
N CYS A 163 4.14 -1.47 -3.73
CA CYS A 163 4.16 -2.64 -4.61
C CYS A 163 3.31 -3.78 -4.01
N PRO A 164 2.75 -4.68 -4.84
CA PRO A 164 2.08 -5.86 -4.34
C PRO A 164 3.05 -6.76 -3.56
N THR A 165 2.59 -7.35 -2.46
CA THR A 165 3.29 -8.47 -1.82
C THR A 165 3.13 -9.71 -2.70
N ILE A 166 4.22 -10.44 -2.94
CA ILE A 166 4.18 -11.70 -3.69
C ILE A 166 4.57 -12.89 -2.81
N LYS A 167 4.04 -14.06 -3.16
CA LYS A 167 4.48 -15.34 -2.62
C LYS A 167 5.57 -15.92 -3.53
N LEU A 168 6.62 -16.45 -2.93
CA LEU A 168 7.68 -17.19 -3.61
C LEU A 168 7.78 -18.59 -3.02
N ALA A 169 7.77 -19.62 -3.86
CA ALA A 169 7.85 -21.03 -3.43
C ALA A 169 9.12 -21.69 -3.98
N LEU A 170 10.08 -22.00 -3.10
CA LEU A 170 11.40 -22.54 -3.44
C LEU A 170 11.52 -24.04 -3.17
#